data_AF-A0A1V9WZS6-F1
#
_entry.id   AF-A0A1V9WZS6-F1
#
_cell.length_a   1.000
_cell.length_b   1.000
_cell.length_c   1.000
_cell.angle_alpha   90.00
_cell.angle_beta   90.00
_cell.angle_gamma   90.00
#
_symmetry.space_group_name_H-M   'P 1'
#
loop_
_entity.id
_entity.type
_entity.pdbx_description
1 polymer ?
#
loop_
_entity_poly.entity_id
_entity_poly.type
_entity_poly.pdbx_seq_one_letter_code
_entity_poly.pdbx_strand_id
1 'polypeptide(L)'
;ASADLNQRGPVCIFGTEKGQETLNAEELQQLLCGNDENLKKRKVVVVAVNGRYRTGKSFILNFFIRYLRSNRSPNWLDGKSDDTVTGFPWKHSRKGVTHGVLIWPELFELQLPNREKVAVVLIDTQGLYDPMV
;
A
#
# COMPACT_ATOMS: atom_id res chain seq x y z
N ALA A 1 17.45 14.01 8.70
CA ALA A 1 16.48 13.53 9.70
C ALA A 1 15.60 12.49 9.02
N SER A 2 15.65 11.23 9.45
CA SER A 2 14.77 10.18 8.90
C SER A 2 13.35 10.49 9.33
N ALA A 3 12.52 10.97 8.41
CA ALA A 3 11.08 11.03 8.65
C ALA A 3 10.63 9.61 9.01
N ASP A 4 9.94 9.46 10.13
CA ASP A 4 9.37 8.19 10.57
C ASP A 4 8.42 7.70 9.46
N LEU A 5 8.85 6.66 8.73
CA LEU A 5 8.11 6.11 7.59
C LEU A 5 6.69 5.66 7.99
N ASN A 6 6.47 5.38 9.28
CA ASN A 6 5.18 5.02 9.86
C ASN A 6 4.13 6.15 9.85
N GLN A 7 4.53 7.40 9.60
CA GLN A 7 3.63 8.55 9.53
C GLN A 7 3.35 9.02 8.09
N ARG A 8 3.98 8.41 7.08
CA ARG A 8 3.72 8.75 5.67
C ARG A 8 2.44 8.08 5.19
N GLY A 9 1.66 8.82 4.39
CA GLY A 9 0.55 8.28 3.63
C GLY A 9 1.03 7.48 2.41
N PRO A 10 0.11 6.89 1.63
CA PRO A 10 0.47 6.14 0.44
C PRO A 10 1.11 7.05 -0.61
N VAL A 11 2.05 6.49 -1.35
CA VAL A 11 2.89 7.21 -2.30
C VAL A 11 2.50 6.81 -3.72
N CYS A 12 2.26 7.77 -4.60
CA CYS A 12 2.11 7.48 -6.03
C CYS A 12 3.49 7.21 -6.65
N ILE A 13 3.71 5.99 -7.13
CA ILE A 13 4.97 5.59 -7.77
C ILE A 13 4.90 5.62 -9.29
N PHE A 14 3.70 5.49 -9.86
CA PHE A 14 3.48 5.58 -11.30
C PHE A 14 2.13 6.24 -11.58
N GLY A 15 2.07 7.14 -12.54
CA GLY A 15 0.83 7.82 -12.91
C GLY A 15 0.88 8.39 -14.31
N THR A 16 -0.16 9.15 -14.64
CA THR A 16 -0.22 9.90 -15.90
C THR A 16 -0.50 11.36 -15.58
N GLU A 17 0.39 12.24 -15.99
CA GLU A 17 0.25 13.68 -15.86
C GLU A 17 0.22 14.32 -17.25
N LYS A 18 -0.85 15.06 -17.56
CA LYS A 18 -1.03 15.72 -18.88
C LYS A 18 -0.86 14.76 -20.09
N GLY A 19 -1.24 13.50 -19.93
CA GLY A 19 -1.14 12.47 -20.98
C GLY A 19 0.24 11.83 -21.12
N GLN A 20 1.21 12.20 -20.28
CA GLN A 20 2.52 11.54 -20.22
C GLN A 20 2.62 10.66 -18.97
N GLU A 21 3.19 9.47 -19.14
CA GLU A 21 3.46 8.55 -18.05
C GLU A 21 4.61 9.09 -17.19
N THR A 22 4.43 9.05 -15.87
CA THR A 22 5.43 9.49 -14.90
C THR A 22 5.73 8.34 -13.94
N LEU A 23 7.02 8.11 -13.69
CA LEU A 23 7.52 7.12 -12.72
C LEU A 23 8.34 7.86 -11.66
N ASN A 24 7.93 7.74 -10.40
CA ASN A 24 8.70 8.26 -9.27
C ASN A 24 9.73 7.20 -8.80
N ALA A 25 10.75 7.01 -9.61
CA ALA A 25 11.79 6.00 -9.37
C ALA A 25 12.59 6.27 -8.09
N GLU A 26 12.84 7.55 -7.76
CA GLU A 26 13.59 7.93 -6.57
C GLU A 26 12.84 7.55 -5.29
N GLU A 27 11.55 7.87 -5.20
CA GLU A 27 10.75 7.52 -4.03
C GLU A 27 10.54 6.01 -3.93
N LEU A 28 10.33 5.30 -5.05
CA LEU A 28 10.27 3.84 -5.06
C LEU A 28 11.58 3.21 -4.55
N GLN A 29 12.73 3.73 -4.99
CA GLN A 29 14.03 3.29 -4.53
C GLN A 29 14.22 3.58 -3.04
N GLN A 30 13.85 4.76 -2.57
CA GLN A 30 13.94 5.12 -1.14
C GLN A 30 13.05 4.21 -0.28
N LEU A 31 11.83 3.88 -0.72
CA LEU A 31 10.93 3.00 0.01
C LEU A 31 11.44 1.56 0.08
N LEU A 32 11.93 1.01 -1.03
CA LEU A 32 12.35 -0.40 -1.10
C LEU A 32 13.76 -0.63 -0.56
N CYS A 33 14.66 0.34 -0.74
CA CYS A 33 16.08 0.18 -0.45
C CYS A 33 16.54 0.95 0.79
N GLY A 34 15.82 2.01 1.20
CA GLY A 34 16.08 2.82 2.38
C GLY A 34 17.56 3.07 2.70
N ASN A 35 17.84 3.20 4.00
CA ASN A 35 19.21 3.17 4.54
C ASN A 35 19.56 1.80 5.16
N ASP A 36 18.69 0.80 5.03
CA ASP A 36 18.88 -0.53 5.63
C ASP A 36 19.38 -1.53 4.58
N GLU A 37 20.67 -1.84 4.66
CA GLU A 37 21.34 -2.83 3.80
C GLU A 37 20.75 -4.25 3.92
N ASN A 38 20.03 -4.56 5.01
CA ASN A 38 19.35 -5.84 5.16
C ASN A 38 18.07 -5.94 4.32
N LEU A 39 17.40 -4.80 4.06
CA LEU A 39 16.20 -4.77 3.20
C LEU A 39 16.56 -5.04 1.74
N LYS A 40 17.69 -4.48 1.26
CA LYS A 40 18.17 -4.70 -0.12
C LYS A 40 18.42 -6.17 -0.48
N LYS A 41 18.69 -7.01 0.52
CA LYS A 41 18.98 -8.46 0.33
C LYS A 41 17.75 -9.34 0.58
N ARG A 42 16.62 -8.75 0.98
CA ARG A 42 15.43 -9.48 1.39
C ARG A 42 14.54 -9.76 0.18
N LYS A 43 13.91 -10.93 0.15
CA LYS A 43 12.86 -11.20 -0.84
C LYS A 43 11.65 -10.32 -0.55
N VAL A 44 11.04 -9.81 -1.61
CA VAL A 44 9.85 -8.96 -1.53
C VAL A 44 8.65 -9.71 -2.05
N VAL A 45 7.56 -9.68 -1.29
CA VAL A 45 6.23 -10.13 -1.71
C VAL A 45 5.41 -8.91 -2.04
N VAL A 46 4.95 -8.81 -3.29
CA VAL A 46 4.09 -7.72 -3.73
C VAL A 46 2.64 -8.19 -3.77
N VAL A 47 1.78 -7.52 -2.99
CA VAL A 47 0.34 -7.74 -3.01
C VAL A 47 -0.31 -6.52 -3.65
N ALA A 48 -0.80 -6.69 -4.88
CA ALA A 48 -1.47 -5.63 -5.61
C ALA A 48 -2.96 -5.96 -5.78
N VAL A 49 -3.82 -4.97 -5.60
CA VAL A 49 -5.26 -5.10 -5.90
C VAL A 49 -5.60 -4.23 -7.11
N ASN A 50 -6.03 -4.90 -8.18
CA ASN A 50 -6.49 -4.26 -9.41
C ASN A 50 -7.95 -4.60 -9.71
N GLY A 51 -8.63 -3.73 -10.43
CA GLY A 51 -9.99 -3.97 -10.89
C GLY A 51 -10.74 -2.69 -11.17
N ARG A 52 -12.05 -2.85 -11.39
CA ARG A 52 -12.95 -1.79 -11.83
C ARG A 52 -13.00 -0.61 -10.84
N TYR A 53 -13.38 0.55 -11.35
CA TYR A 53 -13.62 1.76 -10.60
C TYR A 53 -14.70 1.54 -9.52
N ARG A 54 -14.44 2.05 -8.31
CA ARG A 54 -15.36 2.04 -7.14
C ARG A 54 -15.80 0.67 -6.60
N THR A 55 -14.99 -0.37 -6.77
CA THR A 55 -15.25 -1.72 -6.23
C THR A 55 -14.65 -1.98 -4.84
N GLY A 56 -14.14 -0.96 -4.14
CA GLY A 56 -13.62 -1.11 -2.78
C GLY A 56 -12.18 -1.63 -2.66
N LYS A 57 -11.35 -1.48 -3.70
CA LYS A 57 -9.92 -1.90 -3.70
C LYS A 57 -9.11 -1.32 -2.53
N SER A 58 -9.10 0.01 -2.38
CA SER A 58 -8.41 0.70 -1.28
C SER A 58 -8.98 0.30 0.08
N PHE A 59 -10.30 0.06 0.15
CA PHE A 59 -10.98 -0.36 1.36
C PHE A 59 -10.48 -1.74 1.83
N ILE A 60 -10.43 -2.75 0.95
CA ILE A 60 -9.92 -4.08 1.31
C ILE A 60 -8.42 -4.04 1.66
N LEU A 61 -7.63 -3.25 0.95
CA LEU A 61 -6.20 -3.07 1.26
C LEU A 61 -5.97 -2.49 2.66
N ASN A 62 -6.87 -1.64 3.16
CA ASN A 62 -6.77 -1.10 4.51
C ASN A 62 -6.99 -2.17 5.59
N PHE A 63 -7.79 -3.21 5.30
CA PHE A 63 -7.86 -4.39 6.18
C PHE A 63 -6.58 -5.20 6.13
N PHE A 64 -5.89 -5.28 4.98
CA PHE A 64 -4.60 -5.97 4.91
C PHE A 64 -3.53 -5.23 5.72
N ILE A 65 -3.49 -3.90 5.64
CA ILE A 65 -2.62 -3.07 6.51
C ILE A 65 -2.89 -3.40 7.99
N ARG A 66 -4.17 -3.40 8.39
CA ARG A 66 -4.56 -3.73 9.76
C ARG A 66 -4.14 -5.14 10.18
N TYR A 67 -4.38 -6.13 9.33
CA TYR A 67 -3.96 -7.52 9.57
C TYR A 67 -2.44 -7.63 9.76
N LEU A 68 -1.66 -7.00 8.88
CA LEU A 68 -0.20 -7.03 8.93
C LEU A 68 0.34 -6.30 10.16
N ARG A 69 -0.19 -5.11 10.49
CA ARG A 69 0.18 -4.35 11.71
C ARG A 69 -0.19 -5.07 13.01
N SER A 70 -1.24 -5.89 12.99
CA SER A 70 -1.62 -6.73 14.13
C SER A 70 -0.70 -7.95 14.33
N ASN A 71 0.38 -8.06 13.55
CA ASN A 71 1.25 -9.22 13.50
C ASN A 71 0.46 -10.54 13.28
N ARG A 72 -0.58 -10.48 12.44
CA ARG A 72 -1.44 -11.63 12.10
C ARG A 72 -2.15 -12.25 13.30
N SER A 73 -2.46 -11.45 14.32
CA SER A 73 -3.24 -11.90 15.47
C SER A 73 -4.57 -12.52 15.03
N PRO A 74 -5.06 -13.61 15.63
CA PRO A 74 -6.36 -14.20 15.29
C PRO A 74 -7.53 -13.20 15.45
N ASN A 75 -7.38 -12.24 16.37
CA ASN A 75 -8.40 -11.26 16.71
C ASN A 75 -8.14 -9.89 16.05
N TRP A 76 -7.39 -9.86 14.94
CA TRP A 76 -7.01 -8.62 14.26
C TRP A 76 -8.19 -7.75 13.80
N LEU A 77 -9.36 -8.37 13.60
CA LEU A 77 -10.59 -7.72 13.17
C LEU A 77 -11.41 -7.16 14.35
N ASP A 78 -11.12 -7.57 15.59
CA ASP A 78 -11.90 -7.29 16.81
C ASP A 78 -11.63 -5.90 17.42
N GLY A 79 -11.35 -4.92 16.57
CA GLY A 79 -11.04 -3.55 16.97
C GLY A 79 -12.21 -2.91 17.71
N LYS A 80 -11.92 -1.87 18.49
CA LYS A 80 -13.00 -1.07 19.10
C LYS A 80 -13.87 -0.53 17.98
N SER A 81 -15.18 -0.47 18.20
CA SER A 81 -16.18 -0.07 17.19
C SER A 81 -15.90 1.28 16.51
N ASP A 82 -15.03 2.10 17.09
CA ASP A 82 -14.60 3.42 16.59
C ASP A 82 -13.23 3.45 15.88
N ASP A 83 -12.50 2.32 15.77
CA ASP A 83 -11.23 2.28 15.05
C ASP A 83 -11.49 2.33 13.53
N THR A 84 -11.56 3.55 13.00
CA THR A 84 -11.63 3.80 11.56
C THR A 84 -10.49 3.08 10.83
N VAL A 85 -10.81 2.35 9.77
CA VAL A 85 -9.81 1.65 8.95
C VAL A 85 -8.99 2.69 8.19
N THR A 86 -7.77 2.94 8.67
CA THR A 86 -6.81 3.90 8.11
C THR A 86 -5.87 3.20 7.13
N GLY A 87 -5.39 3.93 6.13
CA GLY A 87 -4.56 3.36 5.07
C GLY A 87 -4.61 4.16 3.77
N PHE A 88 -4.71 3.45 2.65
CA PHE A 88 -5.01 4.02 1.34
C PHE A 88 -6.24 4.92 1.39
N PRO A 89 -6.22 6.07 0.68
CA PRO A 89 -7.32 7.00 0.73
C PRO A 89 -8.55 6.39 0.08
N TRP A 90 -9.64 6.37 0.83
CA TRP A 90 -10.91 5.82 0.38
C TRP A 90 -12.03 6.76 0.85
N LYS A 91 -13.08 6.87 0.03
CA LYS A 91 -14.27 7.66 0.34
C LYS A 91 -15.49 6.93 -0.19
N HIS A 92 -16.65 7.12 0.43
CA HIS A 92 -17.93 6.63 -0.11
C HIS A 92 -18.46 7.47 -1.30
N SER A 93 -17.83 8.59 -1.63
CA SER A 93 -18.28 9.52 -2.69
C SER A 93 -18.08 8.97 -4.11
N ARG A 94 -18.79 9.55 -5.08
CA ARG A 94 -18.74 9.14 -6.50
C ARG A 94 -17.42 9.49 -7.23
N LYS A 95 -16.59 10.39 -6.69
CA LYS A 95 -15.32 10.81 -7.32
C LYS A 95 -14.17 9.87 -6.96
N GLY A 96 -13.28 9.65 -7.92
CA GLY A 96 -12.12 8.79 -7.78
C GLY A 96 -11.15 9.43 -6.81
N VAL A 97 -10.49 8.59 -6.01
CA VAL A 97 -9.52 9.05 -5.01
C VAL A 97 -8.13 8.54 -5.39
N THR A 98 -8.03 7.27 -5.78
CA THR A 98 -6.81 6.63 -6.28
C THR A 98 -6.55 6.97 -7.75
N HIS A 99 -5.40 7.60 -8.03
CA HIS A 99 -4.91 7.90 -9.37
C HIS A 99 -3.53 7.28 -9.56
N GLY A 100 -3.29 6.61 -10.69
CA GLY A 100 -2.05 5.87 -10.92
C GLY A 100 -1.92 4.60 -10.06
N VAL A 101 -0.68 4.29 -9.69
CA VAL A 101 -0.28 3.14 -8.86
C VAL A 101 0.31 3.68 -7.56
N LEU A 102 -0.34 3.36 -6.45
CA LEU A 102 0.07 3.79 -5.12
C LEU A 102 0.69 2.61 -4.37
N ILE A 103 1.79 2.88 -3.69
CA ILE A 103 2.46 1.95 -2.78
C ILE A 103 2.21 2.39 -1.33
N TRP A 104 2.01 1.42 -0.42
CA TRP A 104 2.03 1.70 1.01
C TRP A 104 3.48 1.88 1.48
N PRO A 105 3.82 2.95 2.25
CA PRO A 105 5.22 3.25 2.57
C PRO A 105 5.85 2.31 3.61
N GLU A 106 5.04 1.60 4.39
CA GLU A 106 5.52 0.62 5.37
C GLU A 106 5.78 -0.73 4.69
N LEU A 107 7.01 -1.24 4.83
CA LEU A 107 7.39 -2.59 4.45
C LEU A 107 7.11 -3.54 5.61
N PHE A 108 6.13 -4.42 5.47
CA PHE A 108 5.78 -5.35 6.54
C PHE A 108 6.72 -6.55 6.55
N GLU A 109 7.49 -6.71 7.61
CA GLU A 109 8.38 -7.85 7.75
C GLU A 109 7.64 -9.08 8.23
N LEU A 110 7.74 -10.18 7.48
CA LEU A 110 7.16 -11.47 7.86
C LEU A 110 8.22 -12.56 7.86
N GLN A 111 8.05 -13.52 8.76
CA GLN A 111 8.73 -14.81 8.67
C GLN A 111 7.75 -15.87 8.14
N LEU A 112 8.16 -16.52 7.06
CA LEU A 112 7.44 -17.63 6.43
C LEU A 112 7.65 -18.94 7.23
N PRO A 113 6.83 -19.99 7.02
CA PRO A 113 6.98 -21.27 7.72
C PRO A 113 8.36 -21.93 7.55
N ASN A 114 9.00 -21.70 6.40
CA ASN A 114 10.37 -22.15 6.11
C ASN A 114 11.46 -21.28 6.79
N ARG A 115 11.08 -20.39 7.72
CA ARG A 115 11.93 -19.41 8.43
C ARG A 115 12.51 -18.29 7.57
N GLU A 116 12.19 -18.23 6.29
CA GLU A 116 12.61 -17.15 5.41
C GLU A 116 11.96 -15.83 5.82
N LYS A 117 12.78 -14.78 5.92
CA LYS A 117 12.29 -13.42 6.16
C LYS A 117 11.98 -12.76 4.83
N VAL A 118 10.78 -12.21 4.70
CA VAL A 118 10.33 -11.48 3.52
C VAL A 118 9.81 -10.11 3.92
N ALA A 119 9.86 -9.15 3.00
CA ALA A 119 9.18 -7.87 3.12
C ALA A 119 7.90 -7.90 2.27
N VAL A 120 6.76 -7.55 2.84
CA VAL A 120 5.49 -7.45 2.11
C VAL A 120 5.22 -5.99 1.77
N VAL A 121 4.92 -5.75 0.50
CA VAL A 121 4.52 -4.45 -0.05
C VAL A 121 3.07 -4.53 -0.51
N LEU A 122 2.28 -3.50 -0.18
CA LEU A 122 0.91 -3.37 -0.64
C LEU A 122 0.83 -2.30 -1.74
N ILE A 123 0.11 -2.62 -2.83
CA ILE A 123 -0.09 -1.72 -3.97
C ILE A 123 -1.60 -1.57 -4.25
N ASP A 124 -2.07 -0.33 -4.23
CA ASP A 124 -3.40 0.07 -4.74
C ASP A 124 -3.25 0.63 -6.16
N THR A 125 -4.22 0.34 -7.01
CA THR A 125 -4.19 0.78 -8.41
C THR A 125 -5.45 1.56 -8.77
N GLN A 126 -5.30 2.51 -9.69
CA GLN A 126 -6.42 3.24 -10.26
C GLN A 126 -7.46 2.26 -10.84
N GLY A 127 -8.73 2.58 -10.58
CA GLY A 127 -9.82 1.76 -11.08
C GLY A 127 -9.96 1.84 -12.59
N LEU A 128 -10.16 0.68 -13.21
CA LEU A 128 -10.48 0.59 -14.64
C LEU A 128 -11.92 1.06 -14.92
N TYR A 129 -12.16 1.58 -16.11
CA TYR A 129 -13.48 2.03 -16.58
C TYR A 129 -14.11 3.11 -15.69
N ASP A 130 -13.31 4.10 -15.28
CA ASP A 130 -13.85 5.28 -14.62
C ASP A 130 -14.82 5.98 -15.59
N PRO A 131 -16.13 6.05 -15.29
CA PRO A 131 -17.11 6.66 -16.18
C PRO A 131 -16.96 8.19 -16.30
N MET A 132 -16.02 8.79 -15.55
CA MET A 132 -15.71 10.22 -15.60
C MET A 132 -14.42 10.55 -16.36
N VAL A 133 -13.79 9.55 -17.00
CA VAL A 133 -12.65 9.71 -17.93
C VAL A 133 -13.07 9.30 -19.33
#